data_AF-D7BIC8-F1
#
_entry.id   AF-D7BIC8-F1
#
_cell.length_a   1.000
_cell.length_b   1.000
_cell.length_c   1.000
_cell.angle_alpha   90.00
_cell.angle_beta   90.00
_cell.angle_gamma   90.00
#
_symmetry.space_group_name_H-M   'P 1'
#
loop_
_entity.id
_entity.type
_entity.pdbx_description
1 polymer ?
#
loop_
_entity_poly.entity_id
_entity_poly.type
_entity_poly.pdbx_seq_one_letter_code
_entity_poly.pdbx_strand_id
1 'polypeptide(L)'
;MKRFVLLLSLVLLAGCVPQQARPQPPQVELVSFSLVSLDPFTGFADLDVRLRLTNPNSFTLPLLDSTLSAELAGAGFSMTLPALELPSNTPRETQTRLRLPIAQGVQALASLVSGRPTRFRLQGEMQARVGPVNVPIGPFTLVDRDVTVNLNFTPPTLRLVEIRFENGTFKLVLETQNPNPIGFNLEGPVRLLIGGRNVAEANAQIASRPGNTSRGELSIRIQGFPGLGNVQVQANLVARIPGILERPVVQVLEGFLR
;
A
#
# COMPACT_ATOMS: atom_id res chain seq x y z
N MET A 1 61.11 29.08 41.88
CA MET A 1 60.98 28.52 40.51
C MET A 1 60.19 27.20 40.43
N LYS A 2 60.30 26.26 41.40
CA LYS A 2 59.55 24.97 41.37
C LYS A 2 58.00 25.07 41.46
N ARG A 3 57.45 26.12 42.08
CA ARG A 3 55.98 26.28 42.24
C ARG A 3 55.26 26.77 40.96
N PHE A 4 55.98 27.43 40.04
CA PHE A 4 55.39 27.97 38.81
C PHE A 4 55.22 26.89 37.73
N VAL A 5 56.13 25.91 37.71
CA VAL A 5 56.07 24.76 36.77
C VAL A 5 54.88 23.84 37.09
N LEU A 6 54.51 23.71 38.37
CA LEU A 6 53.42 22.84 38.80
C LEU A 6 52.01 23.42 38.51
N LEU A 7 51.91 24.75 38.43
CA LEU A 7 50.66 25.43 38.04
C LEU A 7 50.46 25.43 36.52
N LEU A 8 51.55 25.49 35.74
CA LEU A 8 51.49 25.42 34.27
C LEU A 8 51.08 24.02 33.78
N SER A 9 51.51 22.96 34.47
CA SER A 9 51.12 21.58 34.14
C SER A 9 49.65 21.28 34.50
N LEU A 10 49.06 21.93 35.50
CA LEU A 10 47.65 21.75 35.86
C LEU A 10 46.69 22.39 34.83
N VAL A 11 47.09 23.48 34.18
CA VAL A 11 46.27 24.16 33.15
C VAL A 11 46.29 23.38 31.82
N LEU A 12 47.38 22.68 31.49
CA LEU A 12 47.48 21.83 30.30
C LEU A 12 46.63 20.54 30.39
N LEU A 13 46.19 20.13 31.59
CA LEU A 13 45.32 18.97 31.80
C LEU A 13 43.82 19.29 31.72
N ALA A 14 43.43 20.58 31.69
CA ALA A 14 42.03 21.00 31.59
C ALA A 14 41.49 21.03 30.14
N GLY A 15 42.33 20.71 29.14
CA GLY A 15 42.04 20.93 27.72
C GLY A 15 41.40 19.79 26.93
N CYS A 16 41.11 18.64 27.53
CA CYS A 16 40.51 17.50 26.82
C CYS A 16 39.40 16.84 27.64
N VAL A 17 38.36 17.60 27.96
CA VAL A 17 37.05 16.94 28.16
C VAL A 17 36.55 16.62 26.76
N PRO A 18 36.44 15.35 26.33
CA PRO A 18 35.78 15.04 25.07
C PRO A 18 34.34 15.45 25.26
N GLN A 19 34.00 16.61 24.70
CA GLN A 19 32.63 17.06 24.56
C GLN A 19 31.92 15.91 23.85
N GLN A 20 31.09 15.15 24.58
CA GLN A 20 30.31 14.05 24.02
C GLN A 20 29.45 14.67 22.92
N ALA A 21 29.95 14.59 21.69
CA ALA A 21 29.27 15.10 20.52
C ALA A 21 28.03 14.24 20.37
N ARG A 22 26.88 14.80 20.76
CA ARG A 22 25.60 14.15 20.46
C ARG A 22 25.55 13.96 18.95
N PRO A 23 25.26 12.74 18.47
CA PRO A 23 25.20 12.50 17.04
C PRO A 23 24.18 13.44 16.42
N GLN A 24 24.58 14.09 15.34
CA GLN A 24 23.68 14.89 14.52
C GLN A 24 22.71 13.96 13.77
N PRO A 25 21.46 14.39 13.54
CA PRO A 25 20.49 13.57 12.84
C PRO A 25 20.92 13.29 11.40
N PRO A 26 20.72 12.06 10.89
CA PRO A 26 20.91 11.77 9.49
C PRO A 26 19.93 12.61 8.65
N GLN A 27 20.40 13.08 7.50
CA GLN A 27 19.53 13.68 6.50
C GLN A 27 18.71 12.57 5.86
N VAL A 28 17.39 12.71 5.84
CA VAL A 28 16.48 11.71 5.29
C VAL A 28 15.79 12.27 4.06
N GLU A 29 15.80 11.49 2.99
CA GLU A 29 15.11 11.83 1.75
C GLU A 29 14.22 10.68 1.32
N LEU A 30 13.00 11.01 0.89
CA LEU A 30 12.10 10.03 0.28
C LEU A 30 12.51 9.79 -1.18
N VAL A 31 12.91 8.56 -1.47
CA VAL A 31 13.32 8.10 -2.81
C VAL A 31 12.11 7.62 -3.59
N SER A 32 11.29 6.76 -3.00
CA SER A 32 10.08 6.24 -3.64
C SER A 32 8.97 5.96 -2.65
N PHE A 33 7.74 6.06 -3.14
CA PHE A 33 6.51 5.77 -2.41
C PHE A 33 5.57 5.02 -3.35
N SER A 34 5.32 3.74 -3.08
CA SER A 34 4.59 2.88 -4.02
C SER A 34 3.56 2.00 -3.32
N LEU A 35 2.40 1.84 -3.93
CA LEU A 35 1.40 0.90 -3.48
C LEU A 35 1.79 -0.52 -3.85
N VAL A 36 1.82 -1.41 -2.87
CA VAL A 36 2.10 -2.83 -3.08
C VAL A 36 0.86 -3.66 -3.04
N SER A 37 0.00 -3.42 -2.05
CA SER A 37 -1.32 -4.03 -2.04
C SER A 37 -2.35 -3.09 -1.41
N LEU A 38 -3.59 -3.17 -1.88
CA LEU A 38 -4.75 -2.66 -1.18
C LEU A 38 -5.80 -3.77 -1.17
N ASP A 39 -6.01 -4.40 -0.02
CA ASP A 39 -6.91 -5.53 0.10
C ASP A 39 -8.08 -5.17 1.05
N PRO A 40 -9.26 -4.82 0.51
CA PRO A 40 -10.42 -4.47 1.32
C PRO A 40 -10.95 -5.65 2.13
N PHE A 41 -10.58 -6.89 1.80
CA PHE A 41 -11.02 -8.11 2.49
C PHE A 41 -10.17 -8.40 3.72
N THR A 42 -8.90 -8.00 3.72
CA THR A 42 -8.06 -8.01 4.93
C THR A 42 -8.20 -6.72 5.75
N GLY A 43 -8.70 -5.65 5.13
CA GLY A 43 -8.87 -4.34 5.76
C GLY A 43 -7.59 -3.49 5.78
N PHE A 44 -6.55 -3.87 5.04
CA PHE A 44 -5.25 -3.19 5.03
C PHE A 44 -4.79 -2.79 3.64
N ALA A 45 -4.03 -1.70 3.59
CA ALA A 45 -3.20 -1.32 2.46
C ALA A 45 -1.72 -1.32 2.88
N ASP A 46 -0.86 -1.76 1.98
CA ASP A 46 0.58 -1.87 2.17
C ASP A 46 1.29 -0.98 1.17
N LEU A 47 2.02 0.02 1.68
CA LEU A 47 2.82 0.96 0.90
C LEU A 47 4.31 0.65 1.15
N ASP A 48 5.09 0.59 0.09
CA ASP A 48 6.56 0.58 0.18
C ASP A 48 7.07 2.02 0.22
N VAL A 49 7.90 2.30 1.22
CA VAL A 49 8.56 3.59 1.43
C VAL A 49 10.07 3.35 1.35
N ARG A 50 10.72 3.95 0.35
CA ARG A 50 12.18 3.90 0.22
C ARG A 50 12.77 5.23 0.65
N LEU A 51 13.69 5.17 1.59
CA LEU A 51 14.36 6.32 2.17
C LEU A 51 15.85 6.27 1.86
N ARG A 52 16.44 7.42 1.57
CA ARG A 52 17.89 7.62 1.50
C ARG A 52 18.33 8.39 2.73
N LEU A 53 19.20 7.79 3.52
CA LEU A 53 19.74 8.37 4.74
C LEU A 53 21.21 8.73 4.54
N THR A 54 21.58 9.96 4.87
CA THR A 54 22.96 10.43 4.80
C THR A 54 23.40 10.84 6.19
N ASN A 55 24.47 10.22 6.69
CA ASN A 55 25.02 10.53 8.01
C ASN A 55 25.98 11.73 7.92
N PRO A 56 25.63 12.90 8.51
CA PRO A 56 26.50 14.08 8.49
C PRO A 56 27.67 14.00 9.50
N ASN A 57 27.66 13.00 10.38
CA ASN A 57 28.70 12.85 11.39
C ASN A 57 30.00 12.32 10.77
N SER A 58 31.15 12.68 11.36
CA SER A 58 32.48 12.22 10.92
C SER A 58 32.81 10.78 11.30
N PHE A 59 31.86 10.05 11.86
CA PHE A 59 31.98 8.67 12.34
C PHE A 59 30.78 7.84 11.87
N THR A 60 30.96 6.52 11.79
CA THR A 60 29.86 5.60 11.45
C THR A 60 28.78 5.67 12.52
N LEU A 61 27.53 5.81 12.09
CA LEU A 61 26.36 5.89 12.94
C LEU A 61 25.51 4.61 12.77
N PRO A 62 25.60 3.64 13.68
CA PRO A 62 24.72 2.48 13.70
C PRO A 62 23.34 2.90 14.21
N LEU A 63 22.36 2.95 13.31
CA LEU A 63 20.95 3.12 13.68
C LEU A 63 20.38 1.78 14.13
N LEU A 64 19.57 1.81 15.18
CA LEU A 64 18.78 0.69 15.67
C LEU A 64 17.37 0.77 15.09
N ASP A 65 16.62 -0.32 15.23
CA ASP A 65 15.21 -0.33 14.88
C ASP A 65 14.47 0.80 15.60
N SER A 66 13.81 1.65 14.83
CA SER A 66 13.17 2.86 15.34
C SER A 66 11.73 2.92 14.88
N THR A 67 10.81 3.20 15.80
CA THR A 67 9.40 3.38 15.48
C THR A 67 9.14 4.86 15.18
N LEU A 68 8.69 5.15 13.97
CA LEU A 68 8.41 6.49 13.48
C LEU A 68 6.90 6.68 13.29
N SER A 69 6.45 7.93 13.41
CA SER A 69 5.10 8.34 13.09
C SER A 69 5.05 8.79 11.62
N ALA A 70 4.30 8.05 10.82
CA ALA A 70 3.97 8.41 9.45
C ALA A 70 2.58 9.02 9.43
N GLU A 71 2.41 10.14 8.74
CA GLU A 71 1.12 10.79 8.55
C GLU A 71 0.84 10.88 7.06
N LEU A 72 -0.38 10.51 6.67
CA LEU A 72 -0.83 10.55 5.29
C LEU A 72 -2.23 11.17 5.26
N ALA A 73 -2.36 12.30 4.57
CA ALA A 73 -3.59 13.11 4.52
C ALA A 73 -4.19 13.44 5.90
N GLY A 74 -3.36 13.69 6.92
CA GLY A 74 -3.80 14.00 8.28
C GLY A 74 -4.03 12.78 9.19
N ALA A 75 -4.06 11.56 8.64
CA ALA A 75 -4.17 10.33 9.42
C ALA A 75 -2.79 9.83 9.84
N GLY A 76 -2.62 9.50 11.13
CA GLY A 76 -1.37 9.02 11.70
C GLY A 76 -1.27 7.49 11.74
N PHE A 77 -0.08 6.99 11.43
CA PHE A 77 0.28 5.58 11.33
C PHE A 77 1.66 5.35 11.94
N SER A 78 1.96 4.11 12.29
CA SER A 78 3.28 3.70 12.76
C SER A 78 4.07 3.06 11.62
N MET A 79 5.37 3.35 11.54
CA MET A 79 6.29 2.75 10.58
C MET A 79 7.61 2.43 11.27
N THR A 80 8.13 1.24 11.05
CA THR A 80 9.42 0.83 11.62
C THR A 80 10.54 1.11 10.62
N LEU A 81 11.50 1.96 10.99
CA LEU A 81 12.76 2.08 10.29
C LEU A 81 13.69 0.96 10.77
N PRO A 82 14.14 0.05 9.88
CA PRO A 82 15.02 -1.04 10.29
C PRO A 82 16.41 -0.52 10.68
N ALA A 83 17.08 -1.27 11.54
CA ALA A 83 18.47 -1.03 11.91
C ALA A 83 19.37 -0.97 10.67
N LEU A 84 20.28 0.00 10.65
CA LEU A 84 21.16 0.27 9.51
C LEU A 84 22.44 0.94 9.96
N GLU A 85 23.57 0.46 9.47
CA GLU A 85 24.84 1.16 9.63
C GLU A 85 24.98 2.27 8.58
N LEU A 86 25.15 3.51 9.05
CA LEU A 86 25.38 4.66 8.20
C LEU A 86 26.85 5.10 8.28
N PRO A 87 27.69 4.78 7.27
CA PRO A 87 29.04 5.31 7.20
C PRO A 87 29.03 6.84 7.14
N SER A 88 30.12 7.48 7.60
CA SER A 88 30.25 8.93 7.56
C SER A 88 30.10 9.46 6.12
N ASN A 89 29.29 10.51 5.96
CA ASN A 89 29.05 11.26 4.72
C ASN A 89 28.67 10.40 3.51
N THR A 90 28.19 9.18 3.73
CA THR A 90 27.85 8.24 2.65
C THR A 90 26.36 7.94 2.71
N PRO A 91 25.61 8.15 1.60
CA PRO A 91 24.20 7.83 1.57
C PRO A 91 23.97 6.32 1.59
N ARG A 92 22.93 5.88 2.31
CA ARG A 92 22.42 4.50 2.29
C ARG A 92 20.93 4.52 2.05
N GLU A 93 20.46 3.65 1.17
CA GLU A 93 19.04 3.43 0.96
C GLU A 93 18.52 2.33 1.89
N THR A 94 17.31 2.51 2.39
CA THR A 94 16.57 1.51 3.12
C THR A 94 15.12 1.49 2.64
N GLN A 95 14.49 0.33 2.74
CA GLN A 95 13.10 0.13 2.37
C GLN A 95 12.34 -0.35 3.59
N THR A 96 11.17 0.25 3.82
CA THR A 96 10.26 -0.13 4.89
C THR A 96 8.81 -0.16 4.40
N ARG A 97 7.97 -0.90 5.12
CA ARG A 97 6.56 -1.08 4.84
C ARG A 97 5.73 -0.18 5.74
N LEU A 98 4.92 0.67 5.13
CA LEU A 98 3.85 1.40 5.82
C LEU A 98 2.54 0.63 5.62
N ARG A 99 2.02 0.04 6.71
CA ARG A 99 0.75 -0.69 6.71
C ARG A 99 -0.35 0.18 7.30
N LEU A 100 -1.43 0.38 6.53
CA LEU A 100 -2.51 1.30 6.87
C LEU A 100 -3.83 0.53 6.98
N PRO A 101 -4.57 0.64 8.10
CA PRO A 101 -5.96 0.20 8.16
C PRO A 101 -6.80 1.04 7.19
N ILE A 102 -7.50 0.39 6.26
CA ILE A 102 -8.28 1.07 5.21
C ILE A 102 -9.32 2.00 5.84
N ALA A 103 -9.99 1.55 6.91
CA ALA A 103 -11.01 2.33 7.61
C ALA A 103 -10.50 3.68 8.14
N GLN A 104 -9.22 3.77 8.52
CA GLN A 104 -8.60 5.00 9.02
C GLN A 104 -8.03 5.86 7.88
N GLY A 105 -7.71 5.23 6.73
CA GLY A 105 -7.02 5.85 5.61
C GLY A 105 -7.88 6.09 4.36
N VAL A 106 -9.22 5.96 4.41
CA VAL A 106 -10.10 6.00 3.22
C VAL A 106 -9.81 7.20 2.32
N GLN A 107 -9.79 8.42 2.87
CA GLN A 107 -9.56 9.65 2.10
C GLN A 107 -8.15 9.71 1.50
N ALA A 108 -7.14 9.27 2.26
CA ALA A 108 -5.76 9.20 1.81
C ALA A 108 -5.61 8.21 0.65
N LEU A 109 -6.14 7.00 0.81
CA LEU A 109 -6.10 5.94 -0.18
C LEU A 109 -6.89 6.32 -1.44
N ALA A 110 -8.05 6.96 -1.31
CA ALA A 110 -8.81 7.48 -2.45
C ALA A 110 -8.00 8.51 -3.26
N SER A 111 -7.29 9.40 -2.57
CA SER A 111 -6.42 10.40 -3.22
C SER A 111 -5.25 9.72 -3.93
N LEU A 112 -4.55 8.79 -3.27
CA LEU A 112 -3.45 8.05 -3.88
C LEU A 112 -3.87 7.18 -5.07
N VAL A 113 -4.96 6.42 -4.95
CA VAL A 113 -5.50 5.52 -6.00
C VAL A 113 -6.01 6.32 -7.21
N SER A 114 -6.48 7.56 -6.99
CA SER A 114 -6.85 8.48 -8.07
C SER A 114 -5.67 9.25 -8.68
N GLY A 115 -4.44 8.99 -8.22
CA GLY A 115 -3.23 9.65 -8.70
C GLY A 115 -3.07 11.09 -8.21
N ARG A 116 -3.83 11.51 -7.19
CA ARG A 116 -3.76 12.87 -6.63
C ARG A 116 -2.58 12.99 -5.66
N PRO A 117 -1.84 14.12 -5.69
CA PRO A 117 -0.83 14.43 -4.69
C PRO A 117 -1.45 14.40 -3.29
N THR A 118 -0.79 13.68 -2.38
CA THR A 118 -1.22 13.50 -0.99
C THR A 118 -0.06 13.81 -0.07
N ARG A 119 -0.24 14.71 0.90
CA ARG A 119 0.81 15.07 1.84
C ARG A 119 1.21 13.87 2.69
N PHE A 120 2.50 13.56 2.69
CA PHE A 120 3.14 12.55 3.52
C PHE A 120 4.17 13.20 4.43
N ARG A 121 4.01 12.97 5.73
CA ARG A 121 4.93 13.46 6.75
C ARG A 121 5.46 12.28 7.56
N LEU A 122 6.78 12.20 7.69
CA LEU A 122 7.46 11.22 8.53
C LEU A 122 8.17 11.96 9.65
N GLN A 123 7.90 11.59 10.89
CA GLN A 123 8.47 12.25 12.06
C GLN A 123 8.68 11.27 13.21
N GLY A 124 9.64 11.58 14.07
CA GLY A 124 9.89 10.77 15.25
C GLY A 124 11.32 10.86 15.73
N GLU A 125 11.70 9.88 16.54
CA GLU A 125 13.02 9.74 17.12
C GLU A 125 13.69 8.49 16.55
N MET A 126 14.94 8.62 16.13
CA MET A 126 15.78 7.49 15.73
C MET A 126 16.69 7.10 16.89
N GLN A 127 16.88 5.80 17.10
CA GLN A 127 17.81 5.29 18.08
C GLN A 127 19.14 5.00 17.40
N ALA A 128 20.24 5.48 17.97
CA ALA A 128 21.59 5.17 17.47
C ALA A 128 22.46 4.59 18.57
N ARG A 129 23.42 3.73 18.21
CA ARG A 129 24.42 3.22 19.14
C ARG A 129 25.71 4.04 19.03
N VAL A 130 26.07 4.73 20.10
CA VAL A 130 27.33 5.48 20.21
C VAL A 130 28.19 4.83 21.27
N GLY A 131 29.17 4.02 20.82
CA GLY A 131 29.95 3.16 21.71
C GLY A 131 29.04 2.14 22.41
N PRO A 132 29.08 2.01 23.75
CA PRO A 132 28.23 1.07 24.50
C PRO A 132 26.82 1.63 24.81
N VAL A 133 26.50 2.87 24.43
CA VAL A 133 25.27 3.56 24.82
C VAL A 133 24.33 3.72 23.64
N ASN A 134 23.03 3.52 23.88
CA ASN A 134 21.98 3.88 22.93
C ASN A 134 21.56 5.33 23.19
N VAL A 135 21.62 6.15 22.14
CA VAL A 135 21.34 7.57 22.19
C VAL A 135 20.16 7.90 21.29
N PRO A 136 19.11 8.55 21.81
CA PRO A 136 18.02 9.04 20.99
C PRO A 136 18.44 10.25 20.14
N ILE A 137 17.98 10.27 18.90
CA ILE A 137 18.19 11.33 17.91
C ILE A 137 16.82 11.82 17.47
N GLY A 138 16.30 12.86 18.14
CA GLY A 138 14.94 13.35 17.87
C GLY A 138 14.28 14.06 19.04
N PRO A 139 12.99 14.43 18.88
CA PRO A 139 12.16 14.19 17.70
C PRO A 139 12.38 15.20 16.55
N PHE A 140 12.30 14.74 15.30
CA PHE A 140 12.40 15.59 14.10
C PHE A 140 11.36 15.22 13.05
N THR A 141 11.06 16.15 12.15
CA THR A 141 10.39 15.86 10.87
C THR A 141 11.45 15.43 9.86
N LEU A 142 11.41 14.15 9.49
CA LEU A 142 12.38 13.50 8.59
C LEU A 142 11.99 13.70 7.13
N VAL A 143 10.69 13.66 6.84
CA VAL A 143 10.12 13.89 5.50
C VAL A 143 8.85 14.71 5.66
N ASP A 144 8.64 15.71 4.81
CA ASP A 144 7.35 16.41 4.67
C ASP A 144 7.23 16.84 3.21
N ARG A 145 6.44 16.11 2.42
CA ARG A 145 6.23 16.38 0.99
C ARG A 145 4.97 15.69 0.47
N ASP A 146 4.51 16.11 -0.69
CA ASP A 146 3.45 15.39 -1.38
C ASP A 146 3.98 14.13 -2.08
N VAL A 147 3.21 13.04 -1.97
CA VAL A 147 3.45 11.78 -2.66
C VAL A 147 2.28 11.43 -3.55
N THR A 148 2.56 10.70 -4.63
CA THR A 148 1.57 10.19 -5.57
C THR A 148 1.85 8.72 -5.81
N VAL A 149 0.80 7.93 -5.96
CA VAL A 149 0.92 6.56 -6.47
C VAL A 149 0.45 6.56 -7.91
N ASN A 150 1.26 6.01 -8.81
CA ASN A 150 0.84 5.77 -10.18
C ASN A 150 0.19 4.39 -10.28
N LEU A 151 -1.15 4.35 -10.19
CA LEU A 151 -1.91 3.10 -10.36
C LEU A 151 -2.45 3.03 -11.79
N ASN A 152 -1.87 2.15 -12.59
CA ASN A 152 -2.41 1.79 -13.89
C ASN A 152 -3.47 0.70 -13.73
N PHE A 153 -4.69 1.10 -13.38
CA PHE A 153 -5.81 0.16 -13.23
C PHE A 153 -6.07 -0.55 -14.56
N THR A 154 -5.92 -1.88 -14.54
CA THR A 154 -6.22 -2.76 -15.67
C THR A 154 -7.53 -3.48 -15.36
N PRO A 155 -8.56 -3.39 -16.22
CA PRO A 155 -9.81 -4.12 -16.00
C PRO A 155 -9.54 -5.62 -15.76
N PRO A 156 -10.20 -6.26 -14.78
CA PRO A 156 -10.04 -7.69 -14.56
C PRO A 156 -10.63 -8.48 -15.73
N THR A 157 -10.12 -9.67 -16.01
CA THR A 157 -10.68 -10.55 -17.05
C THR A 157 -11.77 -11.43 -16.44
N LEU A 158 -12.94 -11.49 -17.07
CA LEU A 158 -14.01 -12.40 -16.69
C LEU A 158 -14.04 -13.61 -17.63
N ARG A 159 -14.30 -14.79 -17.06
CA ARG A 159 -14.48 -16.03 -17.80
C ARG A 159 -15.69 -16.76 -17.28
N LEU A 160 -16.53 -17.24 -18.19
CA LEU A 160 -17.62 -18.12 -17.86
C LEU A 160 -17.10 -19.55 -17.85
N VAL A 161 -17.00 -20.14 -16.66
CA VAL A 161 -16.45 -21.48 -16.48
C VAL A 161 -17.54 -22.54 -16.44
N GLU A 162 -18.76 -22.18 -16.06
CA GLU A 162 -19.89 -23.11 -16.04
C GLU A 162 -21.22 -22.39 -16.28
N ILE A 163 -22.09 -23.02 -17.07
CA ILE A 163 -23.51 -22.71 -17.17
C ILE A 163 -24.27 -24.01 -16.99
N ARG A 164 -25.21 -24.05 -16.05
CA ARG A 164 -26.15 -25.16 -15.87
C ARG A 164 -27.56 -24.65 -15.76
N PHE A 165 -28.52 -25.44 -16.25
CA PHE A 165 -29.93 -25.17 -16.10
C PHE A 165 -30.59 -26.25 -15.25
N GLU A 166 -31.11 -25.89 -14.09
CA GLU A 166 -31.74 -26.80 -13.14
C GLU A 166 -33.00 -26.14 -12.56
N ASN A 167 -34.15 -26.83 -12.62
CA ASN A 167 -35.41 -26.40 -11.99
C ASN A 167 -35.84 -24.95 -12.34
N GLY A 168 -35.70 -24.52 -13.59
CA GLY A 168 -36.09 -23.16 -14.01
C GLY A 168 -35.07 -22.07 -13.65
N THR A 169 -33.88 -22.44 -13.17
CA THR A 169 -32.82 -21.53 -12.75
C THR A 169 -31.53 -21.84 -13.52
N PHE A 170 -30.89 -20.80 -14.04
CA PHE A 170 -29.54 -20.89 -14.56
C PHE A 170 -28.54 -20.67 -13.43
N LYS A 171 -27.61 -21.61 -13.26
CA LYS A 171 -26.41 -21.43 -12.44
C LYS A 171 -25.27 -21.02 -13.36
N LEU A 172 -24.69 -19.86 -13.13
CA LEU A 172 -23.50 -19.37 -13.80
C LEU A 172 -22.35 -19.37 -12.82
N VAL A 173 -21.20 -19.90 -13.23
CA VAL A 173 -19.95 -19.74 -12.49
C VAL A 173 -19.05 -18.83 -13.29
N LEU A 174 -18.75 -17.66 -12.73
CA LEU A 174 -17.83 -16.68 -13.29
C LEU A 174 -16.51 -16.76 -12.55
N GLU A 175 -15.42 -16.89 -13.32
CA GLU A 175 -14.06 -16.76 -12.84
C GLU A 175 -13.54 -15.36 -13.20
N THR A 176 -12.98 -14.67 -12.22
CA THR A 176 -12.40 -13.33 -12.36
C THR A 176 -10.91 -13.42 -12.13
N GLN A 177 -10.10 -12.91 -13.05
CA GLN A 177 -8.66 -12.74 -12.89
C GLN A 177 -8.35 -11.26 -12.66
N ASN A 178 -7.86 -10.91 -11.47
CA ASN A 178 -7.49 -9.54 -11.12
C ASN A 178 -5.98 -9.32 -11.31
N PRO A 179 -5.55 -8.54 -12.32
CA PRO A 179 -4.13 -8.22 -12.52
C PRO A 179 -3.62 -7.11 -11.58
N ASN A 180 -4.51 -6.43 -10.85
CA ASN A 180 -4.14 -5.23 -10.09
C ASN A 180 -3.59 -5.57 -8.70
N PRO A 181 -2.70 -4.73 -8.15
CA PRO A 181 -2.31 -4.78 -6.73
C PRO A 181 -3.45 -4.35 -5.78
N ILE A 182 -4.62 -4.01 -6.33
CA ILE A 182 -5.78 -3.58 -5.56
C ILE A 182 -6.92 -4.59 -5.70
N GLY A 183 -7.50 -4.99 -4.58
CA GLY A 183 -8.68 -5.84 -4.52
C GLY A 183 -9.94 -4.99 -4.50
N PHE A 184 -11.04 -5.55 -4.98
CA PHE A 184 -12.33 -4.85 -5.08
C PHE A 184 -13.48 -5.86 -5.15
N ASN A 185 -14.69 -5.41 -4.84
CA ASN A 185 -15.89 -6.15 -5.20
C ASN A 185 -16.27 -5.80 -6.64
N LEU A 186 -16.58 -6.81 -7.45
CA LEU A 186 -17.29 -6.62 -8.70
C LEU A 186 -18.79 -6.71 -8.42
N GLU A 187 -19.48 -5.59 -8.60
CA GLU A 187 -20.89 -5.44 -8.26
C GLU A 187 -21.67 -4.95 -9.47
N GLY A 188 -22.83 -5.54 -9.75
CA GLY A 188 -23.73 -5.06 -10.81
C GLY A 188 -24.48 -6.15 -11.55
N PRO A 189 -25.31 -5.78 -12.53
CA PRO A 189 -26.14 -6.73 -13.26
C PRO A 189 -25.33 -7.61 -14.21
N VAL A 190 -25.64 -8.91 -14.17
CA VAL A 190 -25.24 -9.93 -15.12
C VAL A 190 -26.48 -10.45 -15.83
N ARG A 191 -26.49 -10.34 -17.15
CA ARG A 191 -27.60 -10.73 -18.01
C ARG A 191 -27.24 -11.97 -18.81
N LEU A 192 -28.15 -12.92 -18.87
CA LEU A 192 -28.09 -14.05 -19.78
C LEU A 192 -28.92 -13.70 -21.02
N LEU A 193 -28.26 -13.74 -22.17
CA LEU A 193 -28.86 -13.51 -23.47
C LEU A 193 -28.92 -14.85 -24.23
N ILE A 194 -30.06 -15.18 -24.81
CA ILE A 194 -30.20 -16.31 -25.75
C ILE A 194 -30.79 -15.79 -27.05
N GLY A 195 -30.06 -15.97 -28.15
CA GLY A 195 -30.45 -15.40 -29.45
C GLY A 195 -30.58 -13.87 -29.41
N GLY A 196 -29.76 -13.20 -28.59
CA GLY A 196 -29.77 -11.75 -28.41
C GLY A 196 -30.88 -11.20 -27.50
N ARG A 197 -31.76 -12.04 -26.95
CA ARG A 197 -32.82 -11.62 -26.02
C ARG A 197 -32.40 -11.87 -24.58
N ASN A 198 -32.65 -10.91 -23.69
CA ASN A 198 -32.49 -11.09 -22.25
C ASN A 198 -33.51 -12.10 -21.73
N VAL A 199 -33.01 -13.23 -21.23
CA VAL A 199 -33.84 -14.31 -20.68
C VAL A 199 -33.79 -14.35 -19.15
N ALA A 200 -32.75 -13.77 -18.56
CA ALA A 200 -32.51 -13.83 -17.12
C ALA A 200 -31.50 -12.74 -16.69
N GLU A 201 -31.72 -12.09 -15.55
CA GLU A 201 -30.81 -11.10 -14.98
C GLU A 201 -30.64 -11.32 -13.47
N ALA A 202 -29.42 -11.19 -12.96
CA ALA A 202 -29.11 -11.17 -11.54
C ALA A 202 -28.03 -10.14 -11.22
N ASN A 203 -27.97 -9.67 -9.98
CA ASN A 203 -26.86 -8.85 -9.51
C ASN A 203 -25.74 -9.75 -9.02
N ALA A 204 -24.56 -9.60 -9.59
CA ALA A 204 -23.35 -10.25 -9.11
C ALA A 204 -22.70 -9.43 -8.00
N GLN A 205 -22.10 -10.16 -7.06
CA GLN A 205 -21.18 -9.63 -6.06
C GLN A 205 -20.01 -10.60 -5.95
N ILE A 206 -18.88 -10.26 -6.57
CA ILE A 206 -17.70 -11.13 -6.63
C ILE A 206 -16.55 -10.43 -5.93
N ALA A 207 -16.09 -11.00 -4.81
CA ALA A 207 -14.90 -10.55 -4.12
C ALA A 207 -13.66 -10.89 -4.96
N SER A 208 -12.94 -9.87 -5.44
CA SER A 208 -11.76 -10.03 -6.28
C SER A 208 -10.51 -9.56 -5.54
N ARG A 209 -9.71 -10.51 -5.03
CA ARG A 209 -8.48 -10.20 -4.26
C ARG A 209 -7.36 -9.66 -5.16
N PRO A 210 -6.41 -8.87 -4.62
CA PRO A 210 -5.26 -8.38 -5.39
C PRO A 210 -4.47 -9.51 -6.06
N GLY A 211 -4.14 -9.37 -7.34
CA GLY A 211 -3.25 -10.28 -8.07
C GLY A 211 -3.73 -11.74 -8.15
N ASN A 212 -5.00 -12.02 -7.89
CA ASN A 212 -5.51 -13.38 -7.70
C ASN A 212 -6.69 -13.70 -8.63
N THR A 213 -7.01 -14.99 -8.73
CA THR A 213 -8.20 -15.50 -9.37
C THR A 213 -9.29 -15.70 -8.32
N SER A 214 -10.53 -15.37 -8.64
CA SER A 214 -11.68 -15.51 -7.75
C SER A 214 -12.86 -16.09 -8.52
N ARG A 215 -13.73 -16.84 -7.84
CA ARG A 215 -14.92 -17.43 -8.44
C ARG A 215 -16.18 -16.88 -7.77
N GLY A 216 -17.17 -16.56 -8.58
CA GLY A 216 -18.51 -16.18 -8.15
C GLY A 216 -19.54 -17.09 -8.79
N GLU A 217 -20.48 -17.59 -7.98
CA GLU A 217 -21.63 -18.33 -8.46
C GLU A 217 -22.87 -17.42 -8.46
N LEU A 218 -23.64 -17.47 -9.53
CA LEU A 218 -24.87 -16.71 -9.72
C LEU A 218 -26.00 -17.66 -10.04
N SER A 219 -27.08 -17.57 -9.27
CA SER A 219 -28.33 -18.26 -9.57
C SER A 219 -29.32 -17.26 -10.16
N ILE A 220 -29.73 -17.49 -11.40
CA ILE A 220 -30.58 -16.57 -12.16
C ILE A 220 -31.87 -17.28 -12.57
N ARG A 221 -33.01 -16.76 -12.11
CA ARG A 221 -34.31 -17.29 -12.47
C ARG A 221 -34.70 -16.80 -13.87
N ILE A 222 -35.24 -17.70 -14.68
CA ILE A 222 -35.76 -17.34 -16.00
C ILE A 222 -36.92 -16.34 -15.86
N GLN A 223 -36.88 -15.28 -16.66
CA GLN A 223 -37.93 -14.25 -16.74
C GLN A 223 -38.70 -14.28 -18.07
N GLY A 224 -38.26 -15.07 -19.07
CA GLY A 224 -38.91 -15.19 -20.38
C GLY A 224 -38.61 -16.50 -21.10
N PHE A 225 -39.29 -16.78 -22.21
CA PHE A 225 -39.08 -18.03 -22.96
C PHE A 225 -37.68 -18.03 -23.61
N PRO A 226 -36.83 -19.03 -23.35
CA PRO A 226 -35.54 -19.14 -24.02
C PRO A 226 -35.81 -19.41 -25.51
N GLY A 227 -35.46 -18.47 -26.37
CA GLY A 227 -35.46 -18.71 -27.81
C GLY A 227 -34.41 -19.74 -28.21
N LEU A 228 -34.33 -20.05 -29.51
CA LEU A 228 -33.18 -20.76 -30.08
C LEU A 228 -32.09 -19.73 -30.44
N GLY A 229 -30.83 -20.02 -30.12
CA GLY A 229 -29.70 -19.19 -30.51
C GLY A 229 -28.49 -19.32 -29.60
N ASN A 230 -27.45 -18.53 -29.90
CA ASN A 230 -26.23 -18.48 -29.10
C ASN A 230 -26.51 -17.95 -27.70
N VAL A 231 -25.77 -18.48 -26.73
CA VAL A 231 -25.86 -18.08 -25.32
C VAL A 231 -24.73 -17.11 -25.02
N GLN A 232 -25.08 -15.94 -24.52
CA GLN A 232 -24.13 -14.90 -24.14
C GLN A 232 -24.40 -14.45 -22.72
N VAL A 233 -23.35 -14.15 -21.96
CA VAL A 233 -23.44 -13.54 -20.65
C VAL A 233 -22.87 -12.13 -20.74
N GLN A 234 -23.73 -11.13 -20.58
CA GLN A 234 -23.32 -9.73 -20.51
C GLN A 234 -23.15 -9.34 -19.04
N ALA A 235 -21.92 -9.04 -18.66
CA ALA A 235 -21.56 -8.57 -17.33
C ALA A 235 -21.36 -7.06 -17.36
N ASN A 236 -22.28 -6.30 -16.78
CA ASN A 236 -22.19 -4.85 -16.62
C ASN A 236 -21.82 -4.52 -15.18
N LEU A 237 -20.59 -4.82 -14.79
CA LEU A 237 -20.14 -4.75 -13.40
C LEU A 237 -19.40 -3.44 -13.12
N VAL A 238 -19.20 -3.16 -11.84
CA VAL A 238 -18.40 -2.06 -11.32
C VAL A 238 -17.43 -2.64 -10.31
N ALA A 239 -16.13 -2.41 -10.52
CA ALA A 239 -15.10 -2.63 -9.51
C ALA A 239 -15.22 -1.53 -8.45
N ARG A 240 -15.66 -1.91 -7.24
CA ARG A 240 -15.97 -1.00 -6.14
C ARG A 240 -15.10 -1.28 -4.92
N ILE A 241 -14.54 -0.21 -4.38
CA ILE A 241 -14.00 -0.11 -3.02
C ILE A 241 -14.65 1.12 -2.41
N PRO A 242 -15.50 0.98 -1.38
CA PRO A 242 -16.26 2.11 -0.84
C PRO A 242 -15.38 3.32 -0.51
N GLY A 243 -15.70 4.47 -1.10
CA GLY A 243 -14.97 5.73 -0.88
C GLY A 243 -13.59 5.84 -1.55
N ILE A 244 -13.08 4.78 -2.18
CA ILE A 244 -11.71 4.73 -2.73
C ILE A 244 -11.70 4.53 -4.25
N LEU A 245 -12.50 3.60 -4.75
CA LEU A 245 -12.49 3.19 -6.16
C LEU A 245 -13.90 2.89 -6.65
N GLU A 246 -14.22 3.42 -7.82
CA GLU A 246 -15.40 3.02 -8.59
C GLU A 246 -15.03 3.03 -10.07
N ARG A 247 -14.96 1.84 -10.70
CA ARG A 247 -14.56 1.69 -12.11
C ARG A 247 -15.49 0.72 -12.85
N PRO A 248 -16.05 1.10 -14.01
CA PRO A 248 -16.89 0.20 -14.78
C PRO A 248 -16.06 -0.96 -15.37
N VAL A 249 -16.62 -2.16 -15.35
CA VAL A 249 -16.07 -3.40 -15.91
C VAL A 249 -17.19 -4.05 -16.74
N VAL A 250 -17.24 -3.71 -18.02
CA VAL A 250 -18.25 -4.19 -18.96
C VAL A 250 -17.63 -5.24 -19.87
N GLN A 251 -18.16 -6.46 -19.88
CA GLN A 251 -17.69 -7.57 -20.72
C GLN A 251 -18.86 -8.41 -21.24
N VAL A 252 -18.67 -9.00 -22.42
CA VAL A 252 -19.59 -9.98 -23.02
C VAL A 252 -18.83 -11.30 -23.13
N LEU A 253 -19.42 -12.36 -22.58
CA LEU A 253 -18.84 -13.69 -22.52
C LEU A 253 -19.67 -14.63 -23.39
N GLU A 254 -19.03 -15.35 -24.30
CA GLU A 254 -19.68 -16.42 -25.05
C GLU A 254 -19.86 -17.65 -24.17
N GLY A 255 -21.05 -18.22 -24.19
CA GLY A 255 -21.44 -19.37 -23.40
C GLY A 255 -21.90 -20.53 -24.26
N PHE A 256 -21.63 -21.75 -23.82
CA PHE A 256 -22.23 -22.96 -24.37
C PHE A 256 -23.05 -23.62 -23.27
N LEU A 257 -24.35 -23.84 -23.54
CA LEU A 257 -25.19 -24.63 -22.66
C LEU A 257 -24.75 -26.10 -22.76
N ARG A 258 -24.43 -26.70 -21.62
CA ARG A 258 -24.24 -28.14 -21.49
C ARG A 258 -25.50 -28.79 -20.95
#